data_AF-A0A8H2PZ54-F1
#
_entry.id   AF-A0A8H2PZ54-F1
#
_cell.length_a   1.000
_cell.length_b   1.000
_cell.length_c   1.000
_cell.angle_alpha   90.00
_cell.angle_beta   90.00
_cell.angle_gamma   90.00
#
_symmetry.space_group_name_H-M   'P 1'
#
loop_
_entity.id
_entity.type
_entity.pdbx_description
1 polymer ?
#
loop_
_entity_poly.entity_id
_entity_poly.type
_entity_poly.pdbx_seq_one_letter_code
_entity_poly.pdbx_strand_id
1 'polypeptide(L)'
;MWADALIRLHLTDEWQFVFDNAKTRAGLCNYTHKRISVSRYLAARYEDDEIHQVLLHEVAHAMAGSAAGHGAQWKAVARDLGYEGKRLHGGAIADEFAPWVGTCPAGHLHHRYRRPTRILACGLCSRKFASAHRIEWAHRTVSRPRG
;
A
#
# COMPACT_ATOMS: atom_id res chain seq x y z
N MET A 1 7.61 -11.09 -15.62
CA MET A 1 8.41 -12.34 -15.68
C MET A 1 8.74 -12.88 -14.29
N TRP A 2 9.26 -12.06 -13.36
CA TRP A 2 9.60 -12.52 -12.00
C TRP A 2 8.37 -12.83 -11.12
N ALA A 3 7.36 -11.96 -11.12
CA ALA A 3 6.16 -12.15 -10.30
C ALA A 3 5.41 -13.46 -10.61
N ASP A 4 5.18 -13.75 -11.89
CA ASP A 4 4.54 -14.99 -12.33
C ASP A 4 5.38 -16.22 -11.97
N ALA A 5 6.71 -16.15 -12.08
CA ALA A 5 7.59 -17.25 -11.71
C ALA A 5 7.56 -17.55 -10.21
N LEU A 6 7.62 -16.50 -9.37
CA LEU A 6 7.53 -16.64 -7.91
C LEU A 6 6.18 -17.26 -7.48
N ILE A 7 5.08 -16.80 -8.07
CA ILE A 7 3.75 -17.35 -7.80
C ILE A 7 3.68 -18.82 -8.20
N ARG A 8 4.12 -19.18 -9.42
CA ARG A 8 4.09 -20.56 -9.91
C ARG A 8 4.99 -21.50 -9.10
N LEU A 9 6.07 -20.99 -8.52
CA LEU A 9 6.97 -21.79 -7.70
C LEU A 9 6.37 -22.17 -6.33
N HIS A 10 5.54 -21.29 -5.76
CA HIS A 10 5.12 -21.40 -4.36
C HIS A 10 3.62 -21.62 -4.16
N LEU A 11 2.80 -21.34 -5.16
CA LEU A 11 1.34 -21.39 -5.09
C LEU A 11 0.78 -22.34 -6.17
N THR A 12 -0.48 -22.71 -6.01
CA THR A 12 -1.22 -23.52 -7.00
C THR A 12 -1.53 -22.71 -8.26
N ASP A 13 -1.75 -23.40 -9.38
CA ASP A 13 -2.00 -22.79 -10.71
C ASP A 13 -3.24 -21.87 -10.80
N GLU A 14 -4.13 -21.93 -9.80
CA GLU A 14 -5.26 -21.00 -9.67
C GLU A 14 -4.83 -19.57 -9.32
N TRP A 15 -3.62 -19.38 -8.77
CA TRP A 15 -3.12 -18.07 -8.37
C TRP A 15 -2.55 -17.29 -9.55
N GLN A 16 -2.89 -16.02 -9.62
CA GLN A 16 -2.47 -15.14 -10.71
C GLN A 16 -1.87 -13.82 -10.19
N PHE A 17 -0.88 -13.32 -10.92
CA PHE A 17 -0.36 -11.97 -10.71
C PHE A 17 -1.17 -10.95 -11.52
N VAL A 18 -1.47 -9.78 -10.93
CA VAL A 18 -2.05 -8.63 -11.66
C VAL A 18 -1.51 -7.30 -11.14
N PHE A 19 -1.47 -6.28 -12.01
CA PHE A 19 -1.34 -4.90 -11.54
C PHE A 19 -2.71 -4.28 -11.26
N ASP A 20 -2.85 -3.62 -10.11
CA ASP A 20 -4.06 -2.89 -9.74
C ASP A 20 -3.88 -1.36 -9.74
N ASN A 21 -4.94 -0.65 -9.35
CA ASN A 21 -5.01 0.82 -9.31
C ASN A 21 -5.02 1.38 -7.87
N ALA A 22 -4.58 0.60 -6.89
CA ALA A 22 -4.48 1.03 -5.50
C ALA A 22 -3.47 2.17 -5.37
N LYS A 23 -3.75 3.12 -4.49
CA LYS A 23 -2.92 4.32 -4.31
C LYS A 23 -2.44 4.52 -2.87
N THR A 24 -2.72 3.55 -2.01
CA THR A 24 -2.45 3.61 -0.57
C THR A 24 -1.94 2.28 -0.02
N ARG A 25 -1.72 1.29 -0.90
CA ARG A 25 -1.14 -0.02 -0.56
C ARG A 25 -0.30 -0.49 -1.74
N ALA A 26 0.87 -1.03 -1.45
CA ALA A 26 1.81 -1.50 -2.46
C ALA A 26 1.36 -2.86 -3.04
N GLY A 27 0.93 -3.79 -2.19
CA GLY A 27 0.48 -5.14 -2.56
C GLY A 27 -0.92 -5.49 -2.06
N LEU A 28 -1.42 -6.65 -2.46
CA LEU A 28 -2.57 -7.35 -1.86
C LEU A 28 -2.58 -8.83 -2.24
N CYS A 29 -2.72 -9.69 -1.23
CA CYS A 29 -3.15 -11.07 -1.37
C CYS A 29 -4.69 -11.19 -1.29
N ASN A 30 -5.33 -11.55 -2.40
CA ASN A 30 -6.77 -11.78 -2.49
C ASN A 30 -7.10 -13.27 -2.56
N TYR A 31 -7.54 -13.83 -1.42
CA TYR A 31 -7.88 -15.25 -1.30
C TYR A 31 -9.14 -15.66 -2.08
N THR A 32 -10.12 -14.76 -2.23
CA THR A 32 -11.39 -15.06 -2.91
C THR A 32 -11.19 -15.27 -4.41
N HIS A 33 -10.39 -14.41 -5.03
CA HIS A 33 -10.11 -14.48 -6.47
C HIS A 33 -8.78 -15.14 -6.80
N LYS A 34 -8.03 -15.60 -5.78
CA LYS A 34 -6.69 -16.20 -5.93
C LYS A 34 -5.76 -15.29 -6.73
N ARG A 35 -5.63 -14.04 -6.28
CA ARG A 35 -4.80 -13.03 -6.96
C ARG A 35 -3.81 -12.40 -6.01
N ILE A 36 -2.58 -12.29 -6.45
CA ILE A 36 -1.58 -11.39 -5.88
C ILE A 36 -1.55 -10.14 -6.76
N SER A 37 -1.77 -8.97 -6.17
CA SER A 37 -1.70 -7.72 -6.93
C SER A 37 -0.67 -6.75 -6.37
N VAL A 38 -0.06 -5.99 -7.28
CA VAL A 38 0.81 -4.86 -6.95
C VAL A 38 0.22 -3.58 -7.56
N SER A 39 0.30 -2.47 -6.84
CA SER A 39 -0.15 -1.17 -7.35
C SER A 39 0.74 -0.71 -8.50
N ARG A 40 0.15 -0.40 -9.66
CA ARG A 40 0.90 0.18 -10.78
C ARG A 40 1.53 1.54 -10.44
N TYR A 41 0.88 2.31 -9.57
CA TYR A 41 1.30 3.68 -9.23
C TYR A 41 2.51 3.69 -8.28
N LEU A 42 2.58 2.68 -7.41
CA LEU A 42 3.68 2.54 -6.46
C LEU A 42 4.82 1.72 -7.08
N ALA A 43 4.50 0.73 -7.93
CA ALA A 43 5.50 0.02 -8.73
C ALA A 43 6.34 0.93 -9.60
N ALA A 44 5.75 1.99 -10.16
CA ALA A 44 6.48 2.97 -10.96
C ALA A 44 7.47 3.85 -10.15
N ARG A 45 7.52 3.74 -8.82
CA ARG A 45 8.38 4.56 -7.94
C ARG A 45 9.47 3.78 -7.24
N TYR A 46 9.27 2.47 -7.16
CA TYR A 46 10.08 1.59 -6.36
C TYR A 46 11.04 0.85 -7.26
N GLU A 47 12.26 0.67 -6.76
CA GLU A 47 13.23 -0.17 -7.43
C GLU A 47 12.74 -1.63 -7.47
N ASP A 48 13.25 -2.41 -8.41
CA ASP A 48 12.83 -3.80 -8.61
C ASP A 48 12.94 -4.63 -7.33
N ASP A 49 13.97 -4.39 -6.51
CA ASP A 49 14.15 -5.06 -5.21
C ASP A 49 13.05 -4.73 -4.20
N GLU A 50 12.58 -3.48 -4.17
CA GLU A 50 11.46 -3.08 -3.31
C GLU A 50 10.17 -3.76 -3.77
N ILE A 51 9.94 -3.85 -5.08
CA ILE A 51 8.78 -4.56 -5.64
C ILE A 51 8.88 -6.07 -5.41
N HIS A 52 10.08 -6.63 -5.46
CA HIS A 52 10.31 -8.01 -5.09
C HIS A 52 9.92 -8.26 -3.63
N GLN A 53 10.31 -7.38 -2.71
CA GLN A 53 9.91 -7.50 -1.31
C GLN A 53 8.38 -7.41 -1.13
N VAL A 54 7.66 -6.58 -1.92
CA VAL A 54 6.18 -6.57 -1.93
C VAL A 54 5.62 -7.92 -2.36
N LEU A 55 6.16 -8.49 -3.43
CA LEU A 55 5.70 -9.79 -3.92
C LEU A 55 5.95 -10.89 -2.89
N LEU A 56 7.12 -10.94 -2.27
CA LEU A 56 7.43 -11.92 -1.21
C LEU A 56 6.48 -11.78 -0.02
N HIS A 57 6.13 -10.54 0.37
CA HIS A 57 5.15 -10.28 1.43
C HIS A 57 3.77 -10.88 1.12
N GLU A 58 3.27 -10.63 -0.09
CA GLU A 58 1.94 -11.09 -0.48
C GLU A 58 1.89 -12.60 -0.77
N VAL A 59 2.96 -13.18 -1.34
CA VAL A 59 3.09 -14.64 -1.52
C VAL A 59 3.19 -15.35 -0.16
N ALA A 60 3.91 -14.78 0.80
CA ALA A 60 3.95 -15.31 2.16
C ALA A 60 2.55 -15.35 2.81
N HIS A 61 1.70 -14.36 2.54
CA HIS A 61 0.30 -14.38 2.98
C HIS A 61 -0.49 -15.51 2.33
N ALA A 62 -0.33 -15.73 1.02
CA ALA A 62 -1.02 -16.81 0.32
C ALA A 62 -0.60 -18.20 0.84
N MET A 63 0.69 -18.40 1.11
CA MET A 63 1.24 -19.66 1.64
C MET A 63 0.88 -19.91 3.11
N ALA A 64 0.93 -18.88 3.97
CA ALA A 64 0.62 -19.02 5.39
C ALA A 64 -0.89 -19.15 5.67
N GLY A 65 -1.73 -18.68 4.74
CA GLY A 65 -3.19 -18.68 4.87
C GLY A 65 -3.73 -17.44 5.59
N SER A 66 -5.00 -17.12 5.32
CA SER A 66 -5.65 -15.87 5.74
C SER A 66 -5.74 -15.69 7.25
N ALA A 67 -5.89 -16.79 8.00
CA ALA A 67 -6.00 -16.76 9.46
C ALA A 67 -4.67 -16.41 10.15
N ALA A 68 -3.53 -16.57 9.47
CA ALA A 68 -2.21 -16.34 10.06
C ALA A 68 -1.91 -14.84 10.29
N GLY A 69 -2.50 -13.94 9.49
CA GLY A 69 -2.13 -12.52 9.50
C GLY A 69 -0.61 -12.33 9.33
N HIS A 70 -0.01 -11.45 10.12
CA HIS A 70 1.46 -11.34 10.28
C HIS A 70 1.99 -12.15 11.49
N GLY A 71 1.32 -13.25 11.83
CA GLY A 71 1.64 -14.14 12.95
C GLY A 71 2.88 -15.01 12.74
N ALA A 72 3.14 -15.92 13.68
CA ALA A 72 4.37 -16.74 13.68
C ALA A 72 4.55 -17.57 12.40
N GLN A 73 3.47 -18.17 11.90
CA GLN A 73 3.50 -18.94 10.64
C GLN A 73 3.88 -18.06 9.45
N TRP A 74 3.25 -16.88 9.31
CA TRP A 74 3.58 -15.95 8.25
C TRP A 74 5.04 -15.47 8.34
N LYS A 75 5.53 -15.15 9.54
CA LYS A 75 6.93 -14.74 9.73
C LYS A 75 7.93 -15.82 9.35
N ALA A 76 7.60 -17.09 9.63
CA ALA A 76 8.44 -18.22 9.24
C ALA A 76 8.50 -18.33 7.71
N VAL A 77 7.35 -18.36 7.05
CA VAL A 77 7.26 -18.42 5.58
C VAL A 77 7.94 -17.22 4.92
N ALA A 78 7.65 -16.01 5.39
CA ALA A 78 8.21 -14.79 4.82
C ALA A 78 9.74 -14.80 4.88
N ARG A 79 10.32 -15.22 6.02
CA ARG A 79 11.77 -15.36 6.15
C ARG A 79 12.35 -16.41 5.20
N ASP A 80 11.71 -17.57 5.08
CA ASP A 80 12.15 -18.63 4.18
C ASP A 80 12.13 -18.20 2.70
N LEU A 81 11.18 -17.32 2.34
CA LEU A 81 11.12 -16.70 1.02
C LEU A 81 12.17 -15.59 0.81
N GLY A 82 12.91 -15.18 1.85
CA GLY A 82 13.86 -14.07 1.77
C GLY A 82 13.24 -12.68 1.95
N TYR A 83 12.05 -12.59 2.56
CA TYR A 83 11.49 -11.30 2.97
C TYR A 83 12.31 -10.71 4.12
N GLU A 84 12.84 -9.51 3.92
CA GLU A 84 13.76 -8.85 4.86
C GLU A 84 13.05 -8.08 5.97
N GLY A 85 11.72 -8.00 5.95
CA GLY A 85 10.98 -7.34 7.03
C GLY A 85 11.10 -5.81 7.03
N LYS A 86 11.74 -5.21 6.02
CA LYS A 86 11.62 -3.76 5.81
C LYS A 86 10.13 -3.49 5.66
N ARG A 87 9.56 -2.67 6.55
CA ARG A 87 8.18 -2.18 6.37
C ARG A 87 8.18 -1.62 4.95
N LEU A 88 7.44 -2.28 4.06
CA LEU A 88 7.13 -1.73 2.76
C LEU A 88 6.18 -0.58 3.04
N HIS A 89 6.85 0.52 3.35
CA HIS A 89 6.40 1.85 3.69
C HIS A 89 4.97 1.87 4.24
N GLY A 90 4.85 2.07 5.56
CA GLY A 90 3.62 2.63 6.17
C GLY A 90 3.23 4.00 5.60
N GLY A 91 3.89 4.46 4.52
CA GLY A 91 3.63 5.64 3.72
C GLY A 91 3.68 5.40 2.21
N ALA A 92 3.44 4.17 1.70
CA ALA A 92 3.25 3.93 0.27
C ALA A 92 1.91 4.52 -0.21
N ILE A 93 1.80 5.84 -0.13
CA ILE A 93 0.69 6.62 -0.63
C ILE A 93 1.18 7.26 -1.91
N ALA A 94 0.38 7.10 -2.94
CA ALA A 94 0.65 7.65 -4.25
C ALA A 94 0.33 9.16 -4.30
N ASP A 95 0.87 9.92 -3.34
CA ASP A 95 0.30 11.17 -2.83
C ASP A 95 0.16 12.29 -3.86
N GLU A 96 1.02 12.35 -4.87
CA GLU A 96 0.89 13.25 -6.03
C GLU A 96 -0.41 13.01 -6.83
N PHE A 97 -1.00 11.82 -6.75
CA PHE A 97 -2.30 11.50 -7.33
C PHE A 97 -3.48 11.77 -6.40
N ALA A 98 -3.25 12.27 -5.18
CA ALA A 98 -4.32 12.68 -4.29
C ALA A 98 -4.90 14.03 -4.76
N PRO A 99 -6.20 14.12 -5.11
CA PRO A 99 -6.81 15.38 -5.54
C PRO A 99 -7.00 16.39 -4.41
N TRP A 100 -7.07 15.93 -3.15
CA TRP A 100 -7.26 16.80 -2.00
C TRP A 100 -5.98 16.88 -1.18
N VAL A 101 -5.44 18.09 -1.08
CA VAL A 101 -4.25 18.41 -0.29
C VAL A 101 -4.68 19.28 0.88
N GLY A 102 -4.30 18.87 2.08
CA GLY A 102 -4.60 19.56 3.31
C GLY A 102 -3.33 20.08 3.96
N THR A 103 -3.36 21.30 4.47
CA THR A 103 -2.26 21.88 5.24
C THR A 103 -2.78 22.34 6.60
N CYS A 104 -2.05 22.04 7.68
CA CYS A 104 -2.37 22.58 9.00
C CYS A 104 -1.54 23.85 9.29
N PRO A 105 -1.87 24.64 10.33
CA PRO A 105 -1.13 25.87 10.66
C PRO A 105 0.36 25.67 10.97
N ALA A 106 0.76 24.46 11.36
CA ALA A 106 2.16 24.09 11.58
C ALA A 106 2.90 23.65 10.31
N GLY A 107 2.24 23.66 9.15
CA GLY A 107 2.84 23.32 7.86
C GLY A 107 2.81 21.83 7.49
N HIS A 108 2.23 20.94 8.31
CA HIS A 108 2.11 19.53 7.96
C HIS A 108 1.14 19.32 6.78
N LEU A 109 1.58 18.51 5.81
CA LEU A 109 0.79 18.13 4.64
C LEU A 109 -0.02 16.86 4.88
N HIS A 110 -1.21 16.83 4.31
CA HIS A 110 -2.14 15.73 4.34
C HIS A 110 -2.72 15.47 2.96
N HIS A 111 -2.84 14.20 2.59
CA HIS A 111 -3.33 13.81 1.27
C HIS A 111 -4.58 12.96 1.39
N ARG A 112 -5.61 13.24 0.57
CA ARG A 112 -6.84 12.45 0.48
C ARG A 112 -7.29 12.23 -0.96
N TYR A 113 -7.78 11.03 -1.22
CA TYR A 113 -8.37 10.64 -2.51
C TYR A 113 -9.86 10.96 -2.62
N ARG A 114 -10.50 11.34 -1.51
CA ARG A 114 -11.90 11.70 -1.45
C ARG A 114 -12.03 13.05 -0.75
N ARG A 115 -13.04 13.84 -1.18
CA ARG A 115 -13.37 15.11 -0.55
C ARG A 115 -13.64 14.90 0.95
N PRO A 116 -12.96 15.64 1.85
CA PRO A 116 -13.30 15.64 3.26
C PRO A 116 -14.73 16.16 3.44
N THR A 117 -15.56 15.41 4.18
CA THR A 117 -16.95 15.79 4.49
C THR A 117 -17.12 16.36 5.90
N ARG A 118 -16.06 16.35 6.70
CA ARG A 118 -16.03 16.85 8.09
C ARG A 118 -14.81 17.73 8.27
N ILE A 119 -14.85 18.61 9.29
CA ILE A 119 -13.67 19.35 9.74
C ILE A 119 -12.70 18.35 10.36
N LEU A 120 -11.45 18.39 9.92
CA LEU A 120 -10.37 17.53 10.40
C LEU A 120 -9.29 18.39 11.05
N ALA A 121 -8.65 17.86 12.09
CA ALA A 121 -7.50 18.46 12.74
C ALA A 121 -6.26 17.56 12.57
N CYS A 122 -5.08 18.17 12.59
CA CYS A 122 -3.81 17.49 12.37
C CYS A 122 -3.44 16.58 13.54
N GLY A 123 -3.44 15.27 13.28
CA GLY A 123 -3.02 14.25 14.26
C GLY A 123 -1.53 14.30 14.64
N LEU A 124 -0.70 14.92 13.79
CA LEU A 124 0.73 15.14 14.08
C LEU A 124 0.93 16.28 15.08
N CYS A 125 0.06 17.30 15.05
CA CYS A 125 0.08 18.37 16.04
C CYS A 125 -0.48 17.91 17.39
N SER A 126 -1.55 17.12 17.40
CA SER A 126 -2.15 16.59 18.62
C SER A 126 -2.99 15.34 18.35
N ARG A 127 -2.99 14.41 19.32
CA ARG A 127 -3.86 13.22 19.28
C ARG A 127 -5.34 13.55 19.52
N LYS A 128 -5.65 14.71 20.10
CA LYS A 128 -7.03 15.17 20.33
C LYS A 128 -7.40 16.22 19.28
N PHE A 129 -8.68 16.27 18.92
CA PHE A 129 -9.19 17.33 18.06
C PHE A 129 -9.02 18.69 18.76
N ALA A 130 -8.40 19.64 18.07
CA ALA A 130 -8.33 21.04 18.47
C ALA A 130 -8.48 21.92 17.22
N SER A 131 -9.31 22.95 17.32
CA SER A 131 -9.56 23.90 16.20
C SER A 131 -8.29 24.61 15.75
N ALA A 132 -7.35 24.86 16.67
CA ALA A 132 -6.02 25.42 16.39
C ALA A 132 -5.16 24.55 15.44
N HIS A 133 -5.55 23.30 15.20
CA HIS A 133 -4.85 22.38 14.29
C HIS A 133 -5.73 21.99 13.08
N ARG A 134 -6.80 22.75 12.82
CA ARG A 134 -7.70 22.51 11.68
C ARG A 134 -6.90 22.45 10.38
N ILE A 135 -7.19 21.43 9.58
CA ILE A 135 -6.58 21.25 8.26
C ILE A 135 -7.41 22.03 7.25
N GLU A 136 -6.75 22.90 6.50
CA GLU A 136 -7.32 23.60 5.36
C GLU A 136 -7.09 22.80 4.09
N TRP A 137 -8.15 22.56 3.32
CA TRP A 137 -8.12 21.66 2.18
C TRP A 137 -8.28 22.41 0.86
N ALA A 138 -7.38 22.13 -0.07
CA ALA A 138 -7.45 22.56 -1.45
C ALA A 138 -7.68 21.35 -2.38
N HIS A 139 -8.45 21.56 -3.43
CA HIS A 139 -8.59 20.59 -4.51
C HIS A 139 -7.61 20.94 -5.64
N ARG A 140 -6.89 19.95 -6.15
CA ARG A 140 -6.03 20.07 -7.32
C ARG A 140 -6.43 19.06 -8.39
N THR A 141 -6.28 19.46 -9.66
CA THR A 141 -6.41 18.53 -10.78
C THR A 141 -5.17 17.64 -10.81
N VAL A 142 -5.38 16.34 -10.81
CA VAL A 142 -4.29 15.34 -10.91
C VAL A 142 -4.44 14.57 -12.22
N SER A 143 -3.40 14.58 -13.05
CA SER A 143 -3.33 13.71 -14.22
C SER A 143 -2.98 12.31 -13.77
N ARG A 144 -3.84 11.34 -14.07
CA ARG A 144 -3.51 9.92 -13.85
C ARG A 144 -2.62 9.47 -15.03
N PRO A 145 -1.48 8.80 -14.79
CA PRO A 145 -0.76 8.15 -15.88
C PRO A 145 -1.73 7.25 -16.64
N ARG A 146 -1.73 7.39 -17.96
CA ARG A 146 -2.43 6.47 -18.86
C ARG A 146 -1.74 5.12 -18.72
N GLY A 147 -2.54 4.11 -18.37
CA GLY A 147 -2.08 2.74 -18.21
C GLY A 147 -2.01 2.01 -19.54
#